data_AF-A0A9N9ZRA1-F1
#
_entry.id   AF-A0A9N9ZRA1-F1
#
_cell.length_a   1.000
_cell.length_b   1.000
_cell.length_c   1.000
_cell.angle_alpha   90.00
_cell.angle_beta   90.00
_cell.angle_gamma   90.00
#
_symmetry.space_group_name_H-M   'P 1'
#
loop_
_entity.id
_entity.type
_entity.pdbx_description
1 polymer ?
#
loop_
_entity_poly.entity_id
_entity_poly.type
_entity_poly.pdbx_seq_one_letter_code
_entity_poly.pdbx_strand_id
1 'polypeptide(L)'
;MPPRRSHKKSRAGCRRCKVRKIKVARLDLQCDEVHPRCGNCVKHGVPCDFEAPEVADELAPVATPVSVSTVPSTPIPMQPPIPVAAGRLSPGLEPITPALLSQPTNLTRPNTSNQADRLMELRLMHQYTNVTAKTLLNNSPEVDEVWQRVVPNMAFEGRQYLADAILSVAALHLRSENPQDKALVRASHAYTASTLAEYCASLEKGINAENAEALFLTATLIAFQSVASRIFAKDDTDADPDDPSSRYALPLPWFHAFQGVKTIVASSWLWIRSSSIVKAVIDSQPGLQLNLNPSGVGSFFGHLLEGLDEELATEDPHMMQTTGRSYTHAVCVLNWAHRSTFPAASLSFPSTVARRYVELVEAKRPRALAILACFFALLKRMDDVWWLTDVSRREVMGLVGLFESGSKWWRHLEWPIRIALWDGTTIPPDIWGHEFDAAAPAAPQGFVSHIELMADLMGQAPEQLASAFNPIGDPPPPLTAESPD
;
A
#
# COMPACT_ATOMS: atom_id res chain seq x y z
N MET A 1 30.94 10.01 44.83
CA MET A 1 29.48 9.75 44.70
C MET A 1 29.24 8.25 44.91
N PRO A 2 28.19 7.82 45.63
CA PRO A 2 27.88 6.39 45.76
C PRO A 2 27.45 5.79 44.41
N PRO A 3 27.78 4.52 44.12
CA PRO A 3 27.46 3.90 42.84
C PRO A 3 25.95 3.72 42.66
N ARG A 4 25.43 4.09 41.48
CA ARG A 4 24.04 3.81 41.10
C ARG A 4 23.86 2.30 40.97
N ARG A 5 23.07 1.68 41.85
CA ARG A 5 22.71 0.26 41.76
C ARG A 5 21.99 -0.02 40.43
N SER A 6 22.30 -1.16 39.82
CA SER A 6 21.63 -1.64 38.61
C SER A 6 20.17 -2.02 38.87
N HIS A 7 19.23 -1.45 38.12
CA HIS A 7 17.80 -1.74 38.29
C HIS A 7 17.33 -2.88 37.37
N LYS A 8 17.22 -4.09 37.93
CA LYS A 8 16.51 -5.20 37.28
C LYS A 8 15.01 -4.92 37.33
N LYS A 9 14.34 -4.70 36.20
CA LYS A 9 12.88 -4.51 36.15
C LYS A 9 12.19 -5.80 36.62
N SER A 10 11.39 -5.71 37.69
CA SER A 10 10.53 -6.78 38.18
C SER A 10 9.50 -7.16 37.11
N ARG A 11 9.52 -8.42 36.67
CA ARG A 11 8.59 -8.94 35.65
C ARG A 11 7.36 -9.56 36.34
N ALA A 12 7.55 -10.22 37.48
CA ALA A 12 6.52 -10.95 38.22
C ALA A 12 5.92 -10.16 39.41
N GLY A 13 6.35 -8.92 39.66
CA GLY A 13 5.89 -8.12 40.80
C GLY A 13 4.36 -7.98 40.95
N CYS A 14 3.89 -7.81 42.19
CA CYS A 14 2.48 -7.76 42.53
C CYS A 14 1.74 -6.59 41.82
N ARG A 15 0.43 -6.77 41.58
CA ARG A 15 -0.43 -5.80 40.88
C ARG A 15 -0.38 -4.44 41.59
N ARG A 16 -0.46 -4.40 42.93
CA ARG A 16 -0.45 -3.15 43.71
C ARG A 16 0.84 -2.33 43.51
N CYS A 17 2.01 -2.97 43.47
CA CYS A 17 3.27 -2.29 43.17
C CYS A 17 3.37 -1.88 41.70
N LYS A 18 2.91 -2.72 40.75
CA LYS A 18 2.86 -2.38 39.31
C LYS A 18 2.00 -1.13 39.06
N VAL A 19 0.80 -1.07 39.64
CA VAL A 19 -0.12 0.09 39.51
C VAL A 19 0.47 1.36 40.11
N ARG A 20 1.06 1.30 41.32
CA ARG A 20 1.68 2.48 41.94
C ARG A 20 2.84 3.04 41.10
N LYS A 21 3.60 2.17 40.42
CA LYS A 21 4.73 2.57 39.56
C LYS A 21 4.33 3.39 38.33
N ILE A 22 3.07 3.30 37.87
CA ILE A 22 2.53 4.11 36.77
C ILE A 22 2.30 5.57 37.19
N LYS A 23 2.01 5.83 38.47
CA LYS A 23 1.70 7.18 38.97
C LYS A 23 2.92 7.97 39.48
N VAL A 24 4.01 7.33 39.89
CA VAL A 24 5.25 8.03 40.30
C VAL A 24 6.51 7.22 39.96
N ALA A 25 7.43 7.82 39.19
CA ALA A 25 8.70 7.21 38.80
C ALA A 25 9.78 7.33 39.91
N ARG A 26 9.54 6.74 41.08
CA ARG A 26 10.56 6.62 42.15
C ARG A 26 11.09 5.20 42.30
N LEU A 27 12.30 5.13 42.85
CA LEU A 27 13.18 3.95 42.90
C LEU A 27 12.77 2.92 43.98
N ASP A 28 12.13 3.41 45.03
CA ASP A 28 11.65 2.71 46.22
C ASP A 28 10.35 1.92 45.98
N LEU A 29 9.64 2.18 44.88
CA LEU A 29 8.39 1.51 44.51
C LEU A 29 8.58 0.23 43.65
N GLN A 30 9.80 -0.30 43.63
CA GLN A 30 10.12 -1.57 42.98
C GLN A 30 9.67 -2.75 43.87
N CYS A 31 8.80 -3.64 43.34
CA CYS A 31 8.49 -4.91 43.99
C CYS A 31 9.74 -5.81 44.05
N ASP A 32 9.96 -6.45 45.20
CA ASP A 32 11.05 -7.39 45.50
C ASP A 32 10.70 -8.85 45.20
N GLU A 33 9.44 -9.13 44.81
CA GLU A 33 8.95 -10.47 44.38
C GLU A 33 9.00 -11.54 45.50
N VAL A 34 9.18 -11.15 46.76
CA VAL A 34 9.12 -12.03 47.93
C VAL A 34 7.69 -12.47 48.21
N HIS A 35 7.51 -13.75 48.52
CA HIS A 35 6.24 -14.39 48.86
C HIS A 35 6.28 -14.87 50.34
N PRO A 36 5.14 -14.93 51.07
CA PRO A 36 3.76 -14.65 50.62
C PRO A 36 3.42 -13.16 50.54
N ARG A 37 4.27 -12.26 51.05
CA ARG A 37 4.08 -10.81 50.94
C ARG A 37 5.37 -10.14 50.48
N CYS A 38 5.26 -9.23 49.51
CA CYS A 38 6.39 -8.44 49.06
C CYS A 38 6.76 -7.39 50.12
N GLY A 39 8.06 -7.15 50.36
CA GLY A 39 8.53 -6.33 51.46
C GLY A 39 8.02 -4.89 51.40
N ASN A 40 7.74 -4.38 50.19
CA ASN A 40 7.17 -3.05 50.02
C ASN A 40 5.69 -2.96 50.43
N CYS A 41 4.88 -4.00 50.18
CA CYS A 41 3.49 -4.04 50.68
C CYS A 41 3.45 -4.17 52.21
N VAL A 42 4.35 -4.98 52.79
CA VAL A 42 4.52 -5.10 54.25
C VAL A 42 4.89 -3.75 54.87
N LYS A 43 5.94 -3.09 54.36
CA LYS A 43 6.41 -1.79 54.84
C LYS A 43 5.34 -0.69 54.80
N HIS A 44 4.44 -0.75 53.82
CA HIS A 44 3.34 0.20 53.67
C HIS A 44 2.02 -0.26 54.31
N GLY A 45 1.98 -1.40 55.01
CA GLY A 45 0.79 -1.89 55.70
C GLY A 45 -0.40 -2.21 54.79
N VAL A 46 -0.16 -2.50 53.51
CA VAL A 46 -1.23 -2.75 52.51
C VAL A 46 -1.36 -4.24 52.18
N PRO A 47 -2.55 -4.70 51.73
CA PRO A 47 -2.72 -6.04 51.17
C PRO A 47 -1.73 -6.30 50.02
N CYS A 48 -1.23 -7.52 49.93
CA CYS A 48 -0.34 -7.95 48.86
C CYS A 48 -1.01 -9.06 48.04
N ASP A 49 -1.04 -8.89 46.73
CA ASP A 49 -1.74 -9.83 45.81
C ASP A 49 -1.09 -11.23 45.76
N PHE A 50 0.06 -11.41 46.41
CA PHE A 50 0.76 -12.69 46.61
C PHE A 50 0.24 -13.48 47.83
N GLU A 51 -0.52 -12.85 48.72
CA GLU A 51 -0.96 -13.42 50.00
C GLU A 51 -2.29 -14.17 49.87
N ALA A 52 -3.21 -13.63 49.06
CA ALA A 52 -4.43 -14.29 48.60
C ALA A 52 -4.91 -13.61 47.29
N PRO A 53 -4.73 -14.23 46.11
CA PRO A 53 -5.07 -13.60 44.82
C PRO A 53 -6.56 -13.26 44.64
N GLU A 54 -7.45 -13.94 45.36
CA GLU A 54 -8.91 -13.88 45.18
C GLU A 54 -9.59 -12.72 45.94
N VAL A 55 -8.88 -12.04 46.87
CA VAL A 55 -9.46 -10.98 47.73
C VAL A 55 -9.12 -9.56 47.22
N ALA A 56 -8.56 -9.44 46.02
CA ALA A 56 -8.04 -8.18 45.49
C ALA A 56 -9.00 -7.40 44.57
N ASP A 57 -10.14 -7.98 44.18
CA ASP A 57 -11.08 -7.38 43.20
C ASP A 57 -12.16 -6.48 43.82
N GLU A 58 -12.44 -6.57 45.13
CA GLU A 58 -13.52 -5.80 45.77
C GLU A 58 -13.12 -4.39 46.28
N LEU A 59 -11.88 -3.93 46.09
CA LEU A 59 -11.39 -2.66 46.66
C LEU A 59 -10.64 -1.73 45.68
N ALA A 60 -11.40 -1.16 44.73
CA ALA A 60 -11.07 0.05 43.97
C ALA A 60 -12.26 1.03 43.99
N PRO A 61 -12.04 2.36 43.87
CA PRO A 61 -12.84 3.34 44.62
C PRO A 61 -14.16 3.74 43.96
N VAL A 62 -15.24 3.75 44.76
CA VAL A 62 -16.51 4.40 44.45
C VAL A 62 -16.34 5.92 44.55
N ALA A 63 -16.67 6.64 43.47
CA ALA A 63 -16.84 8.09 43.50
C ALA A 63 -18.27 8.44 43.96
N THR A 64 -18.41 9.44 44.83
CA THR A 64 -19.70 9.88 45.40
C THR A 64 -20.54 10.70 44.42
N PRO A 65 -21.85 10.42 44.28
CA PRO A 65 -22.84 11.37 43.80
C PRO A 65 -23.66 12.00 44.95
N VAL A 66 -24.18 13.20 44.69
CA VAL A 66 -24.90 14.07 45.65
C VAL A 66 -26.42 13.80 45.63
N SER A 67 -27.09 14.08 46.75
CA SER A 67 -28.49 13.78 47.06
C SER A 67 -29.54 14.65 46.33
N VAL A 68 -30.68 14.06 45.92
CA VAL A 68 -32.00 14.73 45.75
C VAL A 68 -33.15 13.75 46.12
N SER A 69 -34.31 14.29 46.50
CA SER A 69 -35.35 13.66 47.36
C SER A 69 -36.50 12.86 46.70
N THR A 70 -37.15 12.13 47.60
CA THR A 70 -38.33 11.23 47.68
C THR A 70 -39.74 11.58 47.10
N VAL A 71 -40.42 10.57 46.50
CA VAL A 71 -41.87 10.11 46.48
C VAL A 71 -43.06 11.00 45.98
N PRO A 72 -44.31 10.45 45.69
CA PRO A 72 -44.76 9.17 45.07
C PRO A 72 -46.05 9.19 44.15
N SER A 73 -46.47 8.02 43.59
CA SER A 73 -47.88 7.56 43.25
C SER A 73 -48.59 7.97 41.92
N THR A 74 -49.58 7.24 41.31
CA THR A 74 -50.03 5.80 41.35
C THR A 74 -50.58 5.18 39.98
N PRO A 75 -51.89 4.92 39.64
CA PRO A 75 -52.22 3.56 39.07
C PRO A 75 -53.24 3.37 37.87
N ILE A 76 -53.01 2.30 37.03
CA ILE A 76 -54.00 1.26 36.51
C ILE A 76 -55.13 1.75 35.50
N PRO A 77 -55.98 0.95 34.75
CA PRO A 77 -56.22 -0.53 34.57
C PRO A 77 -56.36 -1.18 33.12
N MET A 78 -56.15 -2.51 33.06
CA MET A 78 -56.92 -3.63 32.41
C MET A 78 -57.11 -3.90 30.88
N GLN A 79 -57.22 -5.22 30.56
CA GLN A 79 -57.48 -5.92 29.27
C GLN A 79 -58.91 -6.52 29.17
N PRO A 80 -59.25 -7.19 28.04
CA PRO A 80 -59.85 -8.54 28.08
C PRO A 80 -59.20 -9.61 27.12
N PRO A 81 -59.53 -10.93 27.19
CA PRO A 81 -58.61 -12.02 26.75
C PRO A 81 -59.16 -13.21 25.90
N ILE A 82 -58.24 -14.02 25.30
CA ILE A 82 -58.30 -15.50 25.00
C ILE A 82 -59.26 -15.97 23.86
N PRO A 83 -59.14 -17.15 23.15
CA PRO A 83 -58.32 -18.40 23.34
C PRO A 83 -57.43 -18.82 22.11
N VAL A 84 -56.75 -19.99 21.95
CA VAL A 84 -56.07 -21.11 22.67
C VAL A 84 -55.99 -22.31 21.67
N ALA A 85 -54.98 -23.21 21.83
CA ALA A 85 -54.74 -24.50 21.15
C ALA A 85 -53.96 -24.47 19.81
N ALA A 86 -53.07 -25.42 19.45
CA ALA A 86 -52.32 -26.48 20.15
C ALA A 86 -51.03 -26.73 19.30
N GLY A 87 -49.86 -27.21 19.73
CA GLY A 87 -49.54 -28.20 20.76
C GLY A 87 -48.94 -29.46 20.09
N ARG A 88 -47.60 -29.63 20.11
CA ARG A 88 -46.86 -30.92 20.00
C ARG A 88 -45.37 -30.72 20.32
N LEU A 89 -44.76 -31.73 20.95
CA LEU A 89 -43.40 -31.72 21.52
C LEU A 89 -42.51 -32.77 20.84
N SER A 90 -41.26 -32.38 20.51
CA SER A 90 -39.95 -33.09 20.70
C SER A 90 -39.78 -34.59 20.35
N PRO A 91 -38.56 -35.20 20.39
CA PRO A 91 -37.20 -34.67 20.61
C PRO A 91 -36.15 -35.11 19.53
N GLY A 92 -34.88 -34.65 19.63
CA GLY A 92 -33.76 -35.38 19.00
C GLY A 92 -32.43 -34.65 18.76
N LEU A 93 -31.49 -34.78 19.71
CA LEU A 93 -30.02 -34.86 19.54
C LEU A 93 -29.24 -33.66 18.91
N GLU A 94 -28.30 -33.11 19.71
CA GLU A 94 -27.19 -32.27 19.21
C GLU A 94 -26.09 -33.11 18.52
N PRO A 95 -25.12 -32.45 17.85
CA PRO A 95 -23.84 -32.32 18.54
C PRO A 95 -23.17 -30.92 18.50
N ILE A 96 -22.48 -30.63 19.59
CA ILE A 96 -21.66 -29.44 19.85
C ILE A 96 -20.49 -29.31 18.85
N THR A 97 -20.29 -28.13 18.26
CA THR A 97 -18.95 -27.64 17.85
C THR A 97 -18.85 -26.11 17.99
N PRO A 98 -17.67 -25.54 18.30
CA PRO A 98 -17.56 -24.17 18.80
C PRO A 98 -17.47 -23.12 17.69
N ALA A 99 -18.16 -22.00 17.89
CA ALA A 99 -18.02 -20.80 17.05
C ALA A 99 -16.65 -20.11 17.30
N LEU A 100 -15.65 -20.42 16.48
CA LEU A 100 -14.36 -19.73 16.42
C LEU A 100 -14.17 -18.95 15.12
N LEU A 101 -15.11 -18.05 14.84
CA LEU A 101 -14.87 -16.89 13.96
C LEU A 101 -15.56 -15.67 14.57
N SER A 102 -14.94 -15.11 15.61
CA SER A 102 -15.21 -13.73 16.04
C SER A 102 -14.75 -12.79 14.94
N GLN A 103 -15.64 -12.52 13.97
CA GLN A 103 -15.46 -11.45 13.00
C GLN A 103 -15.15 -10.15 13.76
N PRO A 104 -14.21 -9.30 13.29
CA PRO A 104 -13.97 -7.99 13.88
C PRO A 104 -15.17 -7.09 13.56
N THR A 105 -16.20 -7.15 14.40
CA THR A 105 -17.39 -6.32 14.29
C THR A 105 -17.04 -4.86 14.51
N ASN A 106 -17.25 -4.06 13.47
CA ASN A 106 -17.36 -2.61 13.47
C ASN A 106 -16.28 -1.85 14.26
N LEU A 107 -15.29 -1.31 13.53
CA LEU A 107 -14.50 -0.15 13.97
C LEU A 107 -15.44 1.06 14.14
N THR A 108 -16.16 1.08 15.25
CA THR A 108 -17.12 2.12 15.61
C THR A 108 -16.30 3.34 16.03
N ARG A 109 -16.11 4.27 15.09
CA ARG A 109 -15.34 5.50 15.30
C ARG A 109 -15.90 6.25 16.52
N PRO A 110 -15.14 6.41 17.63
CA PRO A 110 -15.60 7.26 18.73
C PRO A 110 -15.72 8.69 18.20
N ASN A 111 -16.95 9.22 18.18
CA ASN A 111 -17.31 10.42 17.42
C ASN A 111 -16.92 11.72 18.14
N THR A 112 -15.69 11.76 18.65
CA THR A 112 -15.02 12.90 19.27
C THR A 112 -13.58 12.94 18.75
N SER A 113 -13.30 13.72 17.71
CA SER A 113 -11.91 14.00 17.33
C SER A 113 -11.23 14.66 18.52
N ASN A 114 -10.16 14.08 19.08
CA ASN A 114 -9.46 14.78 20.15
C ASN A 114 -8.86 16.07 19.57
N GLN A 115 -8.69 17.09 20.39
CA GLN A 115 -8.11 18.37 19.94
C GLN A 115 -6.71 18.17 19.30
N ALA A 116 -5.96 17.16 19.77
CA ALA A 116 -4.68 16.74 19.20
C ALA A 116 -4.82 16.13 17.79
N ASP A 117 -5.87 15.33 17.54
CA ASP A 117 -6.14 14.71 16.25
C ASP A 117 -6.50 15.79 15.22
N ARG A 118 -7.38 16.72 15.59
CA ARG A 118 -7.76 17.88 14.74
C ARG A 118 -6.56 18.78 14.41
N LEU A 119 -5.64 19.01 15.35
CA LEU A 119 -4.44 19.81 15.08
C LEU A 119 -3.46 19.06 14.15
N MET A 120 -3.40 17.72 14.25
CA MET A 120 -2.65 16.90 13.28
C MET A 120 -3.27 17.02 11.88
N GLU A 121 -4.58 16.85 11.72
CA GLU A 121 -5.27 17.00 10.43
C GLU A 121 -4.99 18.36 9.77
N LEU A 122 -5.08 19.46 10.54
CA LEU A 122 -4.75 20.79 10.06
C LEU A 122 -3.28 20.94 9.64
N ARG A 123 -2.34 20.36 10.41
CA ARG A 123 -0.91 20.36 10.07
C ARG A 123 -0.64 19.57 8.78
N LEU A 124 -1.26 18.41 8.63
CA LEU A 124 -1.11 17.54 7.45
C LEU A 124 -1.70 18.20 6.19
N MET A 125 -2.90 18.80 6.28
CA MET A 125 -3.51 19.52 5.16
C MET A 125 -2.70 20.77 4.77
N HIS A 126 -2.13 21.49 5.74
CA HIS A 126 -1.22 22.59 5.47
C HIS A 126 0.07 22.13 4.77
N GLN A 127 0.69 21.03 5.23
CA GLN A 127 1.85 20.45 4.56
C GLN A 127 1.50 20.03 3.12
N TYR A 128 0.34 19.38 2.91
CA TYR A 128 -0.06 18.91 1.59
C TYR A 128 -0.13 20.06 0.58
N THR A 129 -0.94 21.07 0.91
CA THR A 129 -1.22 22.22 0.03
C THR A 129 0.00 23.12 -0.17
N ASN A 130 0.84 23.28 0.86
CA ASN A 130 2.01 24.16 0.76
C ASN A 130 3.25 23.48 0.17
N VAL A 131 3.46 22.18 0.44
CA VAL A 131 4.69 21.45 0.12
C VAL A 131 4.42 20.17 -0.69
N THR A 132 3.69 19.19 -0.14
CA THR A 132 3.69 17.82 -0.69
C THR A 132 3.08 17.72 -2.09
N ALA A 133 2.02 18.47 -2.41
CA ALA A 133 1.38 18.45 -3.72
C ALA A 133 2.33 18.84 -4.88
N LYS A 134 3.36 19.65 -4.59
CA LYS A 134 4.43 20.05 -5.54
C LYS A 134 5.48 18.95 -5.75
N THR A 135 5.50 17.91 -4.90
CA THR A 135 6.47 16.79 -4.97
C THR A 135 5.94 15.57 -5.74
N LEU A 136 4.75 15.69 -6.35
CA LEU A 136 4.09 14.64 -7.14
C LEU A 136 4.60 14.53 -8.60
N LEU A 137 5.72 15.19 -8.91
CA LEU A 137 6.41 15.19 -10.23
C LEU A 137 5.55 15.71 -11.40
N ASN A 138 4.89 16.84 -11.17
CA ASN A 138 4.10 17.55 -12.17
C ASN A 138 5.03 18.18 -13.24
N ASN A 139 4.58 18.20 -14.50
CA ASN A 139 5.33 18.77 -15.63
C ASN A 139 4.87 20.18 -16.04
N SER A 140 3.81 20.70 -15.42
CA SER A 140 3.08 21.89 -15.88
C SER A 140 2.33 22.61 -14.72
N PRO A 141 2.22 23.95 -14.75
CA PRO A 141 1.49 24.73 -13.74
C PRO A 141 0.01 24.34 -13.56
N GLU A 142 -0.62 23.87 -14.63
CA GLU A 142 -2.01 23.43 -14.65
C GLU A 142 -2.21 22.19 -13.76
N VAL A 143 -1.27 21.23 -13.81
CA VAL A 143 -1.30 20.03 -12.97
C VAL A 143 -0.95 20.35 -11.52
N ASP A 144 -0.08 21.33 -11.29
CA ASP A 144 0.18 21.90 -9.96
C ASP A 144 -1.09 22.49 -9.33
N GLU A 145 -1.90 23.24 -10.10
CA GLU A 145 -3.18 23.78 -9.62
C GLU A 145 -4.19 22.67 -9.32
N VAL A 146 -4.23 21.62 -10.15
CA VAL A 146 -5.06 20.44 -9.88
C VAL A 146 -4.75 19.86 -8.51
N TRP A 147 -3.50 19.45 -8.25
CA TRP A 147 -3.14 18.81 -6.98
C TRP A 147 -3.21 19.75 -5.77
N GLN A 148 -2.86 21.03 -5.92
CA GLN A 148 -2.84 21.99 -4.80
C GLN A 148 -4.22 22.54 -4.44
N ARG A 149 -5.15 22.67 -5.40
CA ARG A 149 -6.44 23.35 -5.20
C ARG A 149 -7.65 22.48 -5.54
N VAL A 150 -7.67 21.84 -6.72
CA VAL A 150 -8.86 21.13 -7.20
C VAL A 150 -9.09 19.84 -6.39
N VAL A 151 -8.04 19.06 -6.16
CA VAL A 151 -8.11 17.78 -5.45
C VAL A 151 -8.54 17.95 -3.98
N PRO A 152 -8.01 18.93 -3.20
CA PRO A 152 -8.54 19.24 -1.86
C PRO A 152 -9.99 19.71 -1.85
N ASN A 153 -10.41 20.55 -2.80
CA ASN A 153 -11.82 21.00 -2.88
C ASN A 153 -12.76 19.82 -3.13
N MET A 154 -12.42 18.93 -4.07
CA MET A 154 -13.18 17.71 -4.35
C MET A 154 -13.21 16.76 -3.13
N ALA A 155 -12.15 16.72 -2.31
CA ALA A 155 -12.15 15.98 -1.05
C ALA A 155 -13.18 16.53 -0.05
N PHE A 156 -13.32 17.86 0.03
CA PHE A 156 -14.29 18.53 0.91
C PHE A 156 -15.75 18.41 0.46
N GLU A 157 -16.03 18.00 -0.77
CA GLU A 157 -17.37 17.67 -1.28
C GLU A 157 -17.92 16.31 -0.75
N GLY A 158 -17.35 15.81 0.36
CA GLY A 158 -17.76 14.57 1.02
C GLY A 158 -17.00 13.31 0.56
N ARG A 159 -15.92 13.47 -0.22
CA ARG A 159 -15.07 12.35 -0.68
C ARG A 159 -14.02 11.98 0.39
N GLN A 160 -14.47 11.36 1.49
CA GLN A 160 -13.62 11.06 2.65
C GLN A 160 -12.37 10.23 2.31
N TYR A 161 -12.49 9.23 1.44
CA TYR A 161 -11.35 8.45 0.96
C TYR A 161 -10.26 9.30 0.28
N LEU A 162 -10.63 10.39 -0.39
CA LEU A 162 -9.69 11.32 -1.04
C LEU A 162 -9.06 12.26 -0.01
N ALA A 163 -9.83 12.72 0.98
CA ALA A 163 -9.31 13.49 2.11
C ALA A 163 -8.28 12.69 2.91
N ASP A 164 -8.58 11.42 3.22
CA ASP A 164 -7.66 10.53 3.92
C ASP A 164 -6.41 10.25 3.07
N ALA A 165 -6.54 10.09 1.74
CA ALA A 165 -5.39 9.90 0.86
C ALA A 165 -4.44 11.11 0.87
N ILE A 166 -4.99 12.33 0.83
CA ILE A 166 -4.26 13.60 0.96
C ILE A 166 -3.48 13.64 2.29
N LEU A 167 -4.16 13.36 3.41
CA LEU A 167 -3.56 13.36 4.74
C LEU A 167 -2.50 12.26 4.91
N SER A 168 -2.74 11.09 4.30
CA SER A 168 -1.85 9.92 4.29
C SER A 168 -0.52 10.23 3.60
N VAL A 169 -0.55 10.85 2.42
CA VAL A 169 0.63 11.25 1.65
C VAL A 169 1.37 12.40 2.34
N ALA A 170 0.66 13.37 2.91
CA ALA A 170 1.28 14.43 3.70
C ALA A 170 1.96 13.92 4.98
N ALA A 171 1.36 12.95 5.65
CA ALA A 171 1.93 12.31 6.84
C ALA A 171 3.17 11.48 6.50
N LEU A 172 3.19 10.82 5.33
CA LEU A 172 4.36 10.11 4.84
C LEU A 172 5.53 11.07 4.54
N HIS A 173 5.25 12.21 3.91
CA HIS A 173 6.26 13.23 3.61
C HIS A 173 6.82 13.86 4.90
N LEU A 174 5.98 14.29 5.83
CA LEU A 174 6.46 14.80 7.13
C LEU A 174 7.24 13.74 7.93
N ARG A 175 6.90 12.46 7.77
CA ARG A 175 7.62 11.33 8.39
C ARG A 175 9.02 11.13 7.78
N SER A 176 9.25 11.44 6.49
CA SER A 176 10.60 11.32 5.90
C SER A 176 11.50 12.45 6.39
N GLU A 177 10.96 13.66 6.52
CA GLU A 177 11.63 14.80 7.17
C GLU A 177 11.84 14.58 8.69
N ASN A 178 10.93 13.87 9.36
CA ASN A 178 10.94 13.68 10.83
C ASN A 178 10.80 12.20 11.27
N PRO A 179 11.76 11.29 10.94
CA PRO A 179 11.58 9.84 11.14
C PRO A 179 11.39 9.37 12.59
N GLN A 180 11.78 10.20 13.57
CA GLN A 180 11.66 9.90 15.00
C GLN A 180 10.27 10.22 15.58
N ASP A 181 9.42 10.97 14.86
CA ASP A 181 8.10 11.34 15.35
C ASP A 181 7.09 10.17 15.20
N LYS A 182 6.87 9.48 16.32
CA LYS A 182 5.91 8.38 16.43
C LYS A 182 4.46 8.81 16.19
N ALA A 183 4.12 10.10 16.27
CA ALA A 183 2.79 10.59 15.90
C ALA A 183 2.62 10.57 14.37
N LEU A 184 3.61 11.01 13.61
CA LEU A 184 3.60 10.97 12.14
C LEU A 184 3.61 9.53 11.60
N VAL A 185 4.37 8.62 12.24
CA VAL A 185 4.30 7.18 11.91
C VAL A 185 2.87 6.64 12.08
N ARG A 186 2.21 6.93 13.21
CA ARG A 186 0.83 6.49 13.45
C ARG A 186 -0.15 7.13 12.46
N ALA A 187 -0.04 8.44 12.22
CA ALA A 187 -0.91 9.16 11.29
C ALA A 187 -0.79 8.60 9.86
N SER A 188 0.44 8.42 9.36
CA SER A 188 0.71 7.81 8.06
C SER A 188 0.03 6.44 7.90
N HIS A 189 0.18 5.54 8.88
CA HIS A 189 -0.48 4.23 8.82
C HIS A 189 -2.01 4.30 9.00
N ALA A 190 -2.51 5.17 9.88
CA ALA A 190 -3.93 5.32 10.15
C ALA A 190 -4.69 5.88 8.94
N TYR A 191 -4.21 6.98 8.35
CA TYR A 191 -4.82 7.55 7.13
C TYR A 191 -4.62 6.64 5.92
N THR A 192 -3.52 5.88 5.79
CA THR A 192 -3.41 4.84 4.75
C THR A 192 -4.50 3.78 4.89
N ALA A 193 -4.72 3.25 6.10
CA ALA A 193 -5.76 2.25 6.35
C ALA A 193 -7.18 2.81 6.13
N SER A 194 -7.44 4.03 6.61
CA SER A 194 -8.73 4.73 6.43
C SER A 194 -9.03 4.99 4.96
N THR A 195 -8.04 5.50 4.22
CA THR A 195 -8.09 5.65 2.75
C THR A 195 -8.55 4.35 2.09
N LEU A 196 -7.85 3.24 2.34
CA LEU A 196 -8.14 1.96 1.68
C LEU A 196 -9.54 1.43 2.06
N ALA A 197 -9.95 1.56 3.32
CA ALA A 197 -11.26 1.11 3.78
C ALA A 197 -12.42 1.88 3.12
N GLU A 198 -12.40 3.22 3.19
CA GLU A 198 -13.44 4.06 2.57
C GLU A 198 -13.40 3.99 1.04
N TYR A 199 -12.22 3.82 0.45
CA TYR A 199 -12.04 3.66 -0.99
C TYR A 199 -12.67 2.36 -1.49
N CYS A 200 -12.35 1.22 -0.87
CA CYS A 200 -12.98 -0.06 -1.20
C CYS A 200 -14.51 -0.02 -0.97
N ALA A 201 -14.96 0.55 0.14
CA ALA A 201 -16.39 0.72 0.42
C ALA A 201 -17.10 1.67 -0.57
N SER A 202 -16.38 2.57 -1.24
CA SER A 202 -16.91 3.38 -2.34
C SER A 202 -16.92 2.62 -3.68
N LEU A 203 -15.96 1.72 -3.92
CA LEU A 203 -15.94 0.86 -5.11
C LEU A 203 -17.04 -0.22 -5.08
N GLU A 204 -17.30 -0.80 -3.91
CA GLU A 204 -18.40 -1.76 -3.69
C GLU A 204 -19.79 -1.17 -3.99
N LYS A 205 -19.95 0.14 -3.82
CA LYS A 205 -21.17 0.90 -4.17
C LYS A 205 -21.28 1.22 -5.68
N GLY A 206 -20.25 0.91 -6.45
CA GLY A 206 -20.17 1.16 -7.89
C GLY A 206 -19.51 2.49 -8.26
N ILE A 207 -18.86 2.49 -9.42
CA ILE A 207 -18.30 3.68 -10.06
C ILE A 207 -19.42 4.38 -10.86
N ASN A 208 -19.47 5.70 -10.81
CA ASN A 208 -20.43 6.54 -11.52
C ASN A 208 -19.83 7.92 -11.86
N ALA A 209 -20.58 8.74 -12.61
CA ALA A 209 -20.14 10.05 -13.07
C ALA A 209 -19.69 11.01 -11.95
N GLU A 210 -20.26 10.90 -10.75
CA GLU A 210 -19.96 11.82 -9.64
C GLU A 210 -18.69 11.43 -8.88
N ASN A 211 -18.38 10.12 -8.78
CA ASN A 211 -17.26 9.62 -7.99
C ASN A 211 -16.03 9.23 -8.83
N ALA A 212 -16.16 9.06 -10.14
CA ALA A 212 -15.10 8.55 -11.01
C ALA A 212 -13.78 9.36 -10.94
N GLU A 213 -13.86 10.70 -10.98
CA GLU A 213 -12.67 11.56 -10.87
C GLU A 213 -11.99 11.40 -9.51
N ALA A 214 -12.76 11.47 -8.43
CA ALA A 214 -12.26 11.33 -7.06
C ALA A 214 -11.61 9.95 -6.85
N LEU A 215 -12.23 8.88 -7.36
CA LEU A 215 -11.68 7.52 -7.30
C LEU A 215 -10.36 7.40 -8.07
N PHE A 216 -10.25 7.96 -9.28
CA PHE A 216 -9.01 8.00 -10.04
C PHE A 216 -7.88 8.77 -9.32
N LEU A 217 -8.20 9.95 -8.78
CA LEU A 217 -7.25 10.77 -8.03
C LEU A 217 -6.80 10.07 -6.74
N THR A 218 -7.70 9.40 -6.03
CA THR A 218 -7.36 8.57 -4.86
C THR A 218 -6.51 7.37 -5.23
N ALA A 219 -6.82 6.65 -6.32
CA ALA A 219 -5.97 5.56 -6.81
C ALA A 219 -4.55 6.04 -7.10
N THR A 220 -4.41 7.23 -7.68
CA THR A 220 -3.11 7.85 -7.97
C THR A 220 -2.34 8.21 -6.70
N LEU A 221 -3.00 8.78 -5.69
CA LEU A 221 -2.39 9.03 -4.37
C LEU A 221 -2.04 7.73 -3.61
N ILE A 222 -2.85 6.67 -3.74
CA ILE A 222 -2.53 5.34 -3.21
C ILE A 222 -1.27 4.78 -3.89
N ALA A 223 -1.16 4.88 -5.22
CA ALA A 223 0.03 4.44 -5.95
C ALA A 223 1.27 5.23 -5.51
N PHE A 224 1.18 6.55 -5.41
CA PHE A 224 2.26 7.38 -4.85
C PHE A 224 2.65 6.93 -3.44
N GLN A 225 1.67 6.73 -2.54
CA GLN A 225 1.91 6.28 -1.17
C GLN A 225 2.59 4.91 -1.11
N SER A 226 2.14 3.94 -1.91
CA SER A 226 2.75 2.61 -1.99
C SER A 226 4.21 2.69 -2.45
N VAL A 227 4.48 3.51 -3.47
CA VAL A 227 5.81 3.74 -4.02
C VAL A 227 6.73 4.40 -2.98
N ALA A 228 6.31 5.55 -2.44
CA ALA A 228 7.09 6.35 -1.49
C ALA A 228 7.27 5.65 -0.12
N SER A 229 6.31 4.83 0.32
CA SER A 229 6.42 4.09 1.60
C SER A 229 7.63 3.17 1.67
N ARG A 230 8.18 2.78 0.52
CA ARG A 230 9.37 1.94 0.37
C ARG A 230 10.62 2.56 1.00
N ILE A 231 10.70 3.88 1.21
CA ILE A 231 11.80 4.50 1.98
C ILE A 231 11.83 4.07 3.46
N PHE A 232 10.72 3.52 3.97
CA PHE A 232 10.61 2.97 5.32
C PHE A 232 10.50 1.44 5.37
N ALA A 233 10.63 0.76 4.22
CA ALA A 233 10.97 -0.65 4.26
C ALA A 233 12.34 -0.74 4.95
N LYS A 234 12.38 -1.39 6.12
CA LYS A 234 13.66 -1.61 6.80
C LYS A 234 14.55 -2.41 5.86
N ASP A 235 15.84 -2.08 5.81
CA ASP A 235 16.83 -3.07 5.39
C ASP A 235 16.63 -4.31 6.26
N ASP A 236 16.49 -5.49 5.65
CA ASP A 236 15.89 -6.67 6.26
C ASP A 236 16.72 -7.22 7.45
N THR A 237 16.56 -6.63 8.65
CA THR A 237 17.19 -7.08 9.90
C THR A 237 16.61 -8.39 10.44
N ASP A 238 15.51 -8.86 9.84
CA ASP A 238 14.86 -10.13 10.13
C ASP A 238 15.11 -11.17 9.01
N ALA A 239 16.04 -10.89 8.06
CA ALA A 239 16.50 -11.87 7.09
C ALA A 239 17.17 -13.07 7.79
N ASP A 240 16.75 -14.28 7.44
CA ASP A 240 17.41 -15.49 7.89
C ASP A 240 18.78 -15.57 7.20
N PRO A 241 19.91 -15.57 7.93
CA PRO A 241 21.23 -15.63 7.32
C PRO A 241 21.44 -16.88 6.46
N ASP A 242 20.68 -17.95 6.69
CA ASP A 242 20.74 -19.21 5.94
C ASP A 242 19.80 -19.25 4.71
N ASP A 243 18.89 -18.28 4.52
CA ASP A 243 18.09 -18.14 3.29
C ASP A 243 18.50 -16.88 2.46
N PRO A 244 19.26 -17.05 1.37
CA PRO A 244 19.57 -15.98 0.42
C PRO A 244 18.32 -15.29 -0.16
N SER A 245 17.20 -16.00 -0.23
CA SER A 245 15.94 -15.50 -0.79
C SER A 245 15.19 -14.53 0.15
N SER A 246 15.53 -14.54 1.44
CA SER A 246 15.02 -13.63 2.48
C SER A 246 15.76 -12.28 2.56
N ARG A 247 16.92 -12.17 1.88
CA ARG A 247 17.82 -11.00 1.96
C ARG A 247 17.29 -9.73 1.28
N TYR A 248 16.28 -9.86 0.42
CA TYR A 248 15.67 -8.73 -0.29
C TYR A 248 14.23 -9.04 -0.71
N ALA A 249 13.28 -8.30 -0.14
CA ALA A 249 11.87 -8.36 -0.54
C ALA A 249 11.61 -7.57 -1.83
N LEU A 250 11.03 -8.19 -2.87
CA LEU A 250 10.71 -7.53 -4.15
C LEU A 250 9.74 -6.33 -3.98
N PRO A 251 9.89 -5.24 -4.78
CA PRO A 251 9.03 -4.06 -4.73
C PRO A 251 7.68 -4.24 -5.45
N LEU A 252 7.06 -5.41 -5.30
CA LEU A 252 5.75 -5.75 -5.89
C LEU A 252 4.63 -4.72 -5.61
N PRO A 253 4.55 -4.08 -4.42
CA PRO A 253 3.53 -3.06 -4.15
C PRO A 253 3.55 -1.87 -5.12
N TRP A 254 4.70 -1.53 -5.72
CA TRP A 254 4.76 -0.52 -6.78
C TRP A 254 3.90 -0.94 -7.96
N PHE A 255 4.14 -2.15 -8.49
CA PHE A 255 3.43 -2.66 -9.66
C PHE A 255 1.95 -2.84 -9.38
N HIS A 256 1.57 -3.49 -8.27
CA HIS A 256 0.15 -3.72 -7.97
C HIS A 256 -0.64 -2.41 -7.81
N ALA A 257 -0.08 -1.38 -7.18
CA ALA A 257 -0.79 -0.12 -7.01
C ALA A 257 -1.03 0.59 -8.35
N PHE A 258 -0.05 0.59 -9.27
CA PHE A 258 -0.25 1.12 -10.62
C PHE A 258 -1.18 0.25 -11.50
N GLN A 259 -1.22 -1.07 -11.33
CA GLN A 259 -2.26 -1.90 -11.97
C GLN A 259 -3.65 -1.55 -11.41
N GLY A 260 -3.75 -1.21 -10.12
CA GLY A 260 -4.98 -0.67 -9.52
C GLY A 260 -5.45 0.62 -10.21
N VAL A 261 -4.55 1.57 -10.47
CA VAL A 261 -4.87 2.79 -11.24
C VAL A 261 -5.39 2.44 -12.63
N LYS A 262 -4.75 1.52 -13.37
CA LYS A 262 -5.23 1.08 -14.70
C LYS A 262 -6.65 0.51 -14.65
N THR A 263 -6.94 -0.36 -13.68
CA THR A 263 -8.27 -0.96 -13.52
C THR A 263 -9.32 0.14 -13.33
N ILE A 264 -9.02 1.14 -12.50
CA ILE A 264 -9.92 2.28 -12.28
C ILE A 264 -10.08 3.12 -13.54
N VAL A 265 -9.01 3.41 -14.28
CA VAL A 265 -9.11 4.10 -15.58
C VAL A 265 -10.01 3.33 -16.54
N ALA A 266 -9.81 2.02 -16.70
CA ALA A 266 -10.61 1.19 -17.60
C ALA A 266 -12.09 1.12 -17.16
N SER A 267 -12.36 0.85 -15.88
CA SER A 267 -13.72 0.74 -15.34
C SER A 267 -14.47 2.07 -15.22
N SER A 268 -13.77 3.21 -15.26
CA SER A 268 -14.37 4.55 -15.18
C SER A 268 -14.30 5.36 -16.48
N TRP A 269 -13.70 4.81 -17.54
CA TRP A 269 -13.28 5.54 -18.75
C TRP A 269 -14.38 6.40 -19.37
N LEU A 270 -15.61 5.86 -19.42
CA LEU A 270 -16.79 6.55 -19.95
C LEU A 270 -17.03 7.93 -19.33
N TRP A 271 -16.74 8.07 -18.02
CA TRP A 271 -16.92 9.32 -17.28
C TRP A 271 -15.66 10.19 -17.28
N ILE A 272 -14.47 9.59 -17.13
CA ILE A 272 -13.23 10.36 -16.99
C ILE A 272 -12.62 10.84 -18.31
N ARG A 273 -12.93 10.20 -19.47
CA ARG A 273 -12.32 10.54 -20.76
C ARG A 273 -12.55 11.97 -21.25
N SER A 274 -13.57 12.65 -20.72
CA SER A 274 -13.88 14.06 -20.99
C SER A 274 -13.44 15.02 -19.88
N SER A 275 -12.97 14.51 -18.74
CA SER A 275 -12.53 15.34 -17.62
C SER A 275 -11.22 16.05 -17.95
N SER A 276 -11.22 17.38 -17.85
CA SER A 276 -9.99 18.18 -17.96
C SER A 276 -9.02 17.92 -16.82
N ILE A 277 -9.53 17.60 -15.62
CA ILE A 277 -8.74 17.29 -14.43
C ILE A 277 -7.96 16.00 -14.64
N VAL A 278 -8.67 14.93 -15.05
CA VAL A 278 -8.05 13.62 -15.28
C VAL A 278 -7.10 13.66 -16.48
N LYS A 279 -7.47 14.36 -17.57
CA LYS A 279 -6.59 14.56 -18.73
C LYS A 279 -5.29 15.27 -18.35
N ALA A 280 -5.35 16.37 -17.59
CA ALA A 280 -4.15 17.06 -17.11
C ALA A 280 -3.24 16.14 -16.28
N VAL A 281 -3.79 15.35 -15.36
CA VAL A 281 -3.00 14.40 -14.56
C VAL A 281 -2.37 13.30 -15.42
N ILE A 282 -3.07 12.78 -16.43
CA ILE A 282 -2.54 11.72 -17.31
C ILE A 282 -1.48 12.27 -18.27
N ASP A 283 -1.74 13.41 -18.92
CA ASP A 283 -0.80 14.08 -19.83
C ASP A 283 0.34 14.81 -19.09
N SER A 284 0.39 14.70 -17.75
CA SER A 284 1.61 15.00 -16.98
C SER A 284 2.79 14.09 -17.35
N GLN A 285 2.48 12.91 -17.92
CA GLN A 285 3.47 11.98 -18.47
C GLN A 285 3.61 12.16 -19.98
N PRO A 286 4.83 12.07 -20.54
CA PRO A 286 5.04 12.18 -21.98
C PRO A 286 4.34 11.03 -22.72
N GLY A 287 3.91 11.30 -23.96
CA GLY A 287 3.23 10.30 -24.79
C GLY A 287 4.04 9.03 -24.99
N LEU A 288 3.41 7.87 -24.72
CA LEU A 288 4.05 6.56 -24.78
C LEU A 288 4.22 6.06 -26.22
N GLN A 289 5.14 6.68 -26.95
CA GLN A 289 5.48 6.33 -28.33
C GLN A 289 6.55 5.22 -28.37
N LEU A 290 6.10 3.97 -28.21
CA LEU A 290 6.98 2.81 -28.24
C LEU A 290 7.39 2.43 -29.67
N ASN A 291 8.69 2.32 -29.90
CA ASN A 291 9.20 1.56 -31.04
C ASN A 291 9.02 0.06 -30.74
N LEU A 292 8.17 -0.62 -31.51
CA LEU A 292 7.86 -2.04 -31.32
C LEU A 292 8.94 -3.00 -31.83
N ASN A 293 10.09 -2.49 -32.28
CA ASN A 293 11.27 -3.29 -32.57
C ASN A 293 12.27 -3.22 -31.38
N PRO A 294 12.24 -4.17 -30.43
CA PRO A 294 13.05 -4.13 -29.21
C PRO A 294 14.54 -4.38 -29.46
N SER A 295 14.93 -4.82 -30.66
CA SER A 295 16.32 -5.09 -31.06
C SER A 295 16.72 -4.29 -32.31
N GLY A 296 15.95 -3.24 -32.63
CA GLY A 296 16.20 -2.38 -33.77
C GLY A 296 17.44 -1.50 -33.60
N VAL A 297 17.86 -0.86 -34.70
CA VAL A 297 18.95 0.12 -34.70
C VAL A 297 18.62 1.23 -33.70
N GLY A 298 19.40 1.34 -32.62
CA GLY A 298 19.18 2.28 -31.53
C GLY A 298 18.50 1.71 -30.28
N SER A 299 18.18 0.40 -30.22
CA SER A 299 17.81 -0.24 -28.95
C SER A 299 19.02 -0.32 -28.02
N PHE A 300 18.87 0.23 -26.81
CA PHE A 300 19.91 0.15 -25.77
C PHE A 300 19.76 -1.15 -24.97
N PHE A 301 18.53 -1.49 -24.59
CA PHE A 301 18.23 -2.65 -23.75
C PHE A 301 17.92 -3.95 -24.52
N GLY A 302 18.11 -3.98 -25.85
CA GLY A 302 17.84 -5.17 -26.68
C GLY A 302 18.60 -6.41 -26.21
N HIS A 303 19.77 -6.24 -25.58
CA HIS A 303 20.54 -7.33 -24.96
C HIS A 303 19.75 -8.11 -23.90
N LEU A 304 18.73 -7.51 -23.26
CA LEU A 304 17.87 -8.18 -22.28
C LEU A 304 16.96 -9.24 -22.89
N LEU A 305 16.81 -9.26 -24.22
CA LEU A 305 16.07 -10.28 -24.97
C LEU A 305 16.98 -11.33 -25.62
N GLU A 306 18.30 -11.28 -25.41
CA GLU A 306 19.20 -12.34 -25.87
C GLU A 306 18.81 -13.69 -25.26
N GLY A 307 18.77 -14.73 -26.10
CA GLY A 307 18.37 -16.07 -25.67
C GLY A 307 16.90 -16.19 -25.27
N LEU A 308 16.01 -15.31 -25.75
CA LEU A 308 14.58 -15.35 -25.43
C LEU A 308 13.88 -16.51 -26.13
N ASP A 309 14.22 -16.81 -27.39
CA ASP A 309 13.55 -17.86 -28.16
C ASP A 309 13.80 -19.25 -27.54
N GLU A 310 15.00 -19.51 -27.02
CA GLU A 310 15.34 -20.74 -26.29
C GLU A 310 14.65 -20.82 -24.93
N GLU A 311 14.43 -19.68 -24.25
CA GLU A 311 13.64 -19.63 -23.01
C GLU A 311 12.16 -19.92 -23.31
N LEU A 312 11.61 -19.30 -24.35
CA LEU A 312 10.23 -19.51 -24.78
C LEU A 312 9.98 -20.93 -25.29
N ALA A 313 10.96 -21.58 -25.92
CA ALA A 313 10.87 -22.99 -26.30
C ALA A 313 10.69 -23.95 -25.10
N THR A 314 10.97 -23.49 -23.88
CA THR A 314 10.73 -24.24 -22.62
C THR A 314 9.52 -23.75 -21.83
N GLU A 315 8.84 -22.69 -22.29
CA GLU A 315 7.61 -22.16 -21.68
C GLU A 315 6.41 -23.08 -22.00
N ASP A 316 5.39 -23.07 -21.14
CA ASP A 316 4.06 -23.59 -21.47
C ASP A 316 3.58 -22.99 -22.82
N PRO A 317 3.20 -23.82 -23.81
CA PRO A 317 2.69 -23.34 -25.11
C PRO A 317 1.56 -22.33 -25.02
N HIS A 318 0.71 -22.39 -23.99
CA HIS A 318 -0.36 -21.43 -23.76
C HIS A 318 0.16 -20.06 -23.31
N MET A 319 1.25 -20.04 -22.52
CA MET A 319 1.84 -18.81 -21.98
C MET A 319 2.95 -18.22 -22.85
N MET A 320 3.54 -19.02 -23.75
CA MET A 320 4.68 -18.65 -24.61
C MET A 320 4.52 -17.27 -25.29
N GLN A 321 3.42 -17.05 -26.00
CA GLN A 321 3.18 -15.78 -26.70
C GLN A 321 3.02 -14.61 -25.73
N THR A 322 2.32 -14.81 -24.61
CA THR A 322 2.07 -13.77 -23.60
C THR A 322 3.34 -13.40 -22.84
N THR A 323 4.17 -14.38 -22.47
CA THR A 323 5.48 -14.19 -21.84
C THR A 323 6.43 -13.43 -22.79
N GLY A 324 6.56 -13.86 -24.05
CA GLY A 324 7.42 -13.21 -25.05
C GLY A 324 7.01 -11.75 -25.35
N ARG A 325 5.71 -11.50 -25.52
CA ARG A 325 5.17 -10.13 -25.67
C ARG A 325 5.40 -9.28 -24.42
N SER A 326 5.29 -9.84 -23.23
CA SER A 326 5.48 -9.12 -21.96
C SER A 326 6.92 -8.65 -21.77
N TYR A 327 7.91 -9.52 -22.05
CA TYR A 327 9.32 -9.12 -22.02
C TYR A 327 9.65 -8.10 -23.10
N THR A 328 9.19 -8.32 -24.33
CA THR A 328 9.36 -7.39 -25.45
C THR A 328 8.82 -6.00 -25.11
N HIS A 329 7.58 -5.92 -24.63
CA HIS A 329 6.94 -4.67 -24.23
C HIS A 329 7.71 -3.96 -23.12
N ALA A 330 8.13 -4.68 -22.07
CA ALA A 330 8.91 -4.09 -20.98
C ALA A 330 10.24 -3.47 -21.49
N VAL A 331 10.96 -4.16 -22.38
CA VAL A 331 12.19 -3.64 -23.00
C VAL A 331 11.92 -2.44 -23.91
N CYS A 332 10.82 -2.43 -24.67
CA CYS A 332 10.42 -1.25 -25.46
C CYS A 332 10.15 -0.02 -24.57
N VAL A 333 9.47 -0.20 -23.42
CA VAL A 333 9.21 0.90 -22.47
C VAL A 333 10.52 1.40 -21.84
N LEU A 334 11.45 0.51 -21.46
CA LEU A 334 12.77 0.92 -20.97
C LEU A 334 13.55 1.76 -22.01
N ASN A 335 13.56 1.32 -23.27
CA ASN A 335 14.23 2.05 -24.36
C ASN A 335 13.63 3.44 -24.58
N TRP A 336 12.30 3.58 -24.51
CA TRP A 336 11.61 4.86 -24.59
C TRP A 336 11.95 5.77 -23.39
N ALA A 337 11.92 5.24 -22.17
CA ALA A 337 12.24 6.00 -20.95
C ALA A 337 13.71 6.44 -20.88
N HIS A 338 14.65 5.61 -21.32
CA HIS A 338 16.10 5.92 -21.37
C HIS A 338 16.43 7.08 -22.30
N ARG A 339 15.72 7.17 -23.43
CA ARG A 339 15.82 8.24 -24.43
C ARG A 339 15.07 9.51 -24.04
N SER A 340 14.15 9.43 -23.06
CA SER A 340 13.36 10.59 -22.63
C SER A 340 14.24 11.66 -21.98
N THR A 341 14.12 12.89 -22.45
CA THR A 341 14.73 14.06 -21.80
C THR A 341 14.08 14.33 -20.43
N PHE A 342 12.81 13.98 -20.24
CA PHE A 342 12.07 14.09 -18.99
C PHE A 342 12.28 12.83 -18.10
N PRO A 343 12.96 12.91 -16.94
CA PRO A 343 13.32 11.74 -16.13
C PRO A 343 12.11 10.93 -15.62
N ALA A 344 11.03 11.61 -15.24
CA ALA A 344 9.85 10.99 -14.63
C ALA A 344 9.06 10.10 -15.61
N ALA A 345 9.34 10.17 -16.92
CA ALA A 345 8.89 9.18 -17.91
C ALA A 345 9.17 7.73 -17.48
N SER A 346 10.28 7.51 -16.76
CA SER A 346 10.64 6.20 -16.19
C SER A 346 9.53 5.61 -15.31
N LEU A 347 8.75 6.44 -14.60
CA LEU A 347 7.64 6.02 -13.74
C LEU A 347 6.42 5.52 -14.53
N SER A 348 6.39 5.72 -15.85
CA SER A 348 5.41 5.07 -16.71
C SER A 348 5.67 3.55 -16.82
N PHE A 349 6.85 3.03 -16.45
CA PHE A 349 7.15 1.60 -16.57
C PHE A 349 6.23 0.71 -15.69
N PRO A 350 6.11 0.90 -14.36
CA PRO A 350 5.15 0.16 -13.55
C PRO A 350 3.69 0.31 -14.02
N SER A 351 3.33 1.48 -14.55
CA SER A 351 1.98 1.78 -15.06
C SER A 351 1.75 1.38 -16.52
N THR A 352 2.67 0.66 -17.18
CA THR A 352 2.49 0.18 -18.57
C THR A 352 2.77 -1.30 -18.72
N VAL A 353 3.70 -1.90 -17.95
CA VAL A 353 3.99 -3.34 -18.04
C VAL A 353 2.75 -4.22 -17.86
N ALA A 354 2.69 -5.31 -18.64
CA ALA A 354 1.60 -6.28 -18.59
C ALA A 354 1.57 -7.04 -17.24
N ARG A 355 0.39 -7.51 -16.83
CA ARG A 355 0.22 -8.35 -15.63
C ARG A 355 1.17 -9.55 -15.63
N ARG A 356 1.32 -10.23 -16.76
CA ARG A 356 2.25 -11.35 -16.93
C ARG A 356 3.71 -10.97 -16.66
N TYR A 357 4.16 -9.74 -16.96
CA TYR A 357 5.50 -9.31 -16.56
C TYR A 357 5.66 -9.28 -15.03
N VAL A 358 4.64 -8.82 -14.30
CA VAL A 358 4.66 -8.79 -12.82
C VAL A 358 4.70 -10.22 -12.26
N GLU A 359 3.92 -11.16 -12.80
CA GLU A 359 3.98 -12.58 -12.43
C GLU A 359 5.39 -13.19 -12.66
N LEU A 360 6.08 -12.80 -13.73
CA LEU A 360 7.44 -13.26 -14.03
C LEU A 360 8.48 -12.65 -13.08
N VAL A 361 8.23 -11.44 -12.55
CA VAL A 361 9.01 -10.82 -11.46
C VAL A 361 8.74 -11.53 -10.13
N GLU A 362 7.49 -11.82 -9.79
CA GLU A 362 7.08 -12.57 -8.59
C GLU A 362 7.73 -13.96 -8.56
N ALA A 363 7.74 -14.65 -9.71
CA ALA A 363 8.44 -15.91 -9.91
C ALA A 363 9.98 -15.81 -9.93
N LYS A 364 10.54 -14.64 -9.59
CA LYS A 364 11.99 -14.34 -9.54
C LYS A 364 12.75 -14.76 -10.82
N ARG A 365 12.13 -14.70 -12.01
CA ARG A 365 12.79 -15.12 -13.26
C ARG A 365 13.96 -14.20 -13.59
N PRO A 366 15.16 -14.74 -13.88
CA PRO A 366 16.36 -13.93 -14.11
C PRO A 366 16.20 -12.80 -15.16
N ARG A 367 15.48 -13.05 -16.27
CA ARG A 367 15.19 -12.01 -17.27
C ARG A 367 14.32 -10.89 -16.73
N ALA A 368 13.27 -11.24 -15.98
CA ALA A 368 12.37 -10.26 -15.36
C ALA A 368 13.13 -9.41 -14.32
N LEU A 369 13.98 -10.03 -13.50
CA LEU A 369 14.79 -9.33 -12.51
C LEU A 369 15.86 -8.42 -13.16
N ALA A 370 16.47 -8.83 -14.28
CA ALA A 370 17.42 -7.99 -15.02
C ALA A 370 16.76 -6.76 -15.66
N ILE A 371 15.58 -6.93 -16.29
CA ILE A 371 14.77 -5.81 -16.81
C ILE A 371 14.35 -4.88 -15.66
N LEU A 372 13.96 -5.45 -14.51
CA LEU A 372 13.59 -4.67 -13.33
C LEU A 372 14.77 -3.87 -12.73
N ALA A 373 15.98 -4.43 -12.73
CA ALA A 373 17.19 -3.71 -12.31
C ALA A 373 17.50 -2.53 -13.25
N CYS A 374 17.34 -2.71 -14.57
CA CYS A 374 17.46 -1.62 -15.53
C CYS A 374 16.41 -0.52 -15.30
N PHE A 375 15.16 -0.86 -14.96
CA PHE A 375 14.15 0.12 -14.53
C PHE A 375 14.62 0.94 -13.31
N PHE A 376 15.06 0.30 -12.23
CA PHE A 376 15.51 1.01 -11.03
C PHE A 376 16.76 1.88 -11.26
N ALA A 377 17.65 1.48 -12.17
CA ALA A 377 18.77 2.31 -12.60
C ALA A 377 18.31 3.59 -13.33
N LEU A 378 17.24 3.56 -14.15
CA LEU A 378 16.71 4.78 -14.78
C LEU A 378 16.29 5.84 -13.75
N LEU A 379 15.81 5.42 -12.57
CA LEU A 379 15.39 6.33 -11.50
C LEU A 379 16.53 7.13 -10.87
N LYS A 380 17.80 6.80 -11.13
CA LYS A 380 18.97 7.56 -10.62
C LYS A 380 18.98 9.02 -11.09
N ARG A 381 18.29 9.34 -12.19
CA ARG A 381 18.08 10.72 -12.68
C ARG A 381 17.09 11.55 -11.83
N MET A 382 16.56 10.99 -10.74
CA MET A 382 15.59 11.60 -9.83
C MET A 382 15.97 11.37 -8.34
N ASP A 383 17.27 11.16 -8.06
CA ASP A 383 17.80 10.86 -6.71
C ASP A 383 17.60 12.04 -5.72
N ASP A 384 17.36 13.24 -6.25
CA ASP A 384 17.02 14.48 -5.53
C ASP A 384 15.56 14.53 -5.04
N VAL A 385 14.69 13.65 -5.57
CA VAL A 385 13.28 13.54 -5.16
C VAL A 385 13.20 12.72 -3.88
N TRP A 386 12.65 13.31 -2.81
CA TRP A 386 12.70 12.77 -1.42
C TRP A 386 12.24 11.31 -1.23
N TRP A 387 11.38 10.80 -2.12
CA TRP A 387 10.85 9.43 -2.08
C TRP A 387 11.53 8.47 -3.07
N LEU A 388 12.46 8.97 -3.90
CA LEU A 388 13.32 8.22 -4.81
C LEU A 388 14.79 8.24 -4.41
N THR A 389 15.21 9.12 -3.50
CA THR A 389 16.56 9.17 -2.94
C THR A 389 17.02 7.79 -2.48
N ASP A 390 18.18 7.36 -2.99
CA ASP A 390 18.82 6.05 -2.77
C ASP A 390 18.04 4.81 -3.27
N VAL A 391 16.81 4.97 -3.76
CA VAL A 391 16.00 3.85 -4.29
C VAL A 391 16.70 3.16 -5.45
N SER A 392 17.35 3.92 -6.33
CA SER A 392 18.10 3.33 -7.44
C SER A 392 19.22 2.40 -6.96
N ARG A 393 20.02 2.85 -5.98
CA ARG A 393 21.11 2.07 -5.40
C ARG A 393 20.58 0.85 -4.63
N ARG A 394 19.64 1.04 -3.71
CA ARG A 394 19.09 -0.04 -2.88
C ARG A 394 18.43 -1.13 -3.71
N GLU A 395 17.51 -0.77 -4.62
CA GLU A 395 16.72 -1.76 -5.35
C GLU A 395 17.57 -2.49 -6.41
N VAL A 396 18.49 -1.82 -7.10
CA VAL A 396 19.43 -2.49 -8.02
C VAL A 396 20.34 -3.47 -7.25
N MET A 397 20.95 -3.05 -6.15
CA MET A 397 21.85 -3.93 -5.39
C MET A 397 21.10 -5.10 -4.73
N GLY A 398 19.86 -4.89 -4.29
CA GLY A 398 18.98 -5.95 -3.80
C GLY A 398 18.64 -6.98 -4.88
N LEU A 399 18.26 -6.52 -6.08
CA LEU A 399 17.98 -7.40 -7.23
C LEU A 399 19.21 -8.17 -7.68
N VAL A 400 20.37 -7.51 -7.76
CA VAL A 400 21.67 -8.12 -8.09
C VAL A 400 22.04 -9.21 -7.08
N GLY A 401 21.73 -9.01 -5.80
CA GLY A 401 21.91 -9.99 -4.73
C GLY A 401 21.10 -11.29 -4.88
N LEU A 402 20.10 -11.33 -5.79
CA LEU A 402 19.35 -12.55 -6.11
C LEU A 402 20.02 -13.43 -7.19
N PHE A 403 21.13 -12.99 -7.80
CA PHE A 403 21.82 -13.74 -8.84
C PHE A 403 23.05 -14.49 -8.31
N GLU A 404 23.19 -15.75 -8.71
CA GLU A 404 24.35 -16.59 -8.34
C GLU A 404 25.67 -16.06 -8.93
N SER A 405 26.76 -16.21 -8.17
CA SER A 405 28.13 -15.92 -8.60
C SER A 405 28.51 -16.75 -9.84
N GLY A 406 28.66 -16.11 -10.99
CA GLY A 406 28.94 -16.77 -12.28
C GLY A 406 27.73 -16.95 -13.20
N SER A 407 26.54 -16.49 -12.81
CA SER A 407 25.35 -16.47 -13.68
C SER A 407 25.59 -15.75 -15.01
N LYS A 408 25.09 -16.30 -16.12
CA LYS A 408 25.16 -15.65 -17.46
C LYS A 408 24.51 -14.27 -17.53
N TRP A 409 23.72 -13.90 -16.52
CA TRP A 409 23.01 -12.62 -16.42
C TRP A 409 23.88 -11.45 -15.94
N TRP A 410 25.07 -11.69 -15.36
CA TRP A 410 25.95 -10.62 -14.86
C TRP A 410 26.28 -9.56 -15.93
N ARG A 411 26.52 -9.97 -17.18
CA ARG A 411 26.75 -9.05 -18.32
C ARG A 411 25.58 -8.11 -18.61
N HIS A 412 24.36 -8.49 -18.24
CA HIS A 412 23.16 -7.67 -18.42
C HIS A 412 22.88 -6.75 -17.21
N LEU A 413 23.58 -6.98 -16.09
CA LEU A 413 23.49 -6.20 -14.86
C LEU A 413 24.62 -5.16 -14.72
N GLU A 414 25.63 -5.18 -15.59
CA GLU A 414 26.75 -4.23 -15.55
C GLU A 414 26.29 -2.77 -15.61
N TRP A 415 25.44 -2.42 -16.58
CA TRP A 415 24.91 -1.06 -16.70
C TRP A 415 24.11 -0.61 -15.48
N PRO A 416 23.08 -1.34 -15.00
CA PRO A 416 22.33 -0.87 -13.83
C PRO A 416 23.20 -0.80 -12.57
N ILE A 417 24.15 -1.71 -12.37
CA ILE A 417 25.13 -1.62 -11.25
C ILE A 417 25.96 -0.35 -11.37
N ARG A 418 26.51 -0.04 -12.55
CA ARG A 418 27.34 1.15 -12.78
C ARG A 418 26.58 2.46 -12.52
N ILE A 419 25.29 2.50 -12.86
CA ILE A 419 24.41 3.65 -12.60
C ILE A 419 24.05 3.75 -11.11
N ALA A 420 23.69 2.62 -10.48
CA ALA A 420 23.36 2.54 -9.05
C ALA A 420 24.53 2.98 -8.14
N LEU A 421 25.76 2.64 -8.53
CA LEU A 421 26.98 3.00 -7.82
C LEU A 421 27.54 4.39 -8.19
N TRP A 422 26.88 5.16 -9.06
CA TRP A 422 27.32 6.50 -9.44
C TRP A 422 27.04 7.52 -8.34
N ASP A 423 28.09 8.21 -7.88
CA ASP A 423 28.03 9.21 -6.80
C ASP A 423 28.13 10.66 -7.30
N GLY A 424 28.17 10.88 -8.62
CA GLY A 424 28.17 12.22 -9.22
C GLY A 424 26.76 12.82 -9.35
N THR A 425 26.67 14.16 -9.28
CA THR A 425 25.39 14.90 -9.36
C THR A 425 24.72 14.85 -10.74
N THR A 426 25.48 14.58 -11.79
CA THR A 426 25.00 14.35 -13.17
C THR A 426 25.66 13.09 -13.70
N ILE A 427 24.92 12.31 -14.49
CA ILE A 427 25.43 11.07 -15.11
C ILE A 427 25.99 11.44 -16.49
N PRO A 428 27.30 11.24 -16.76
CA PRO A 428 27.90 11.47 -18.06
C PRO A 428 27.28 10.61 -19.19
N PRO A 429 27.22 11.09 -20.44
CA PRO A 429 26.64 10.34 -21.56
C PRO A 429 27.31 8.97 -21.84
N ASP A 430 28.61 8.84 -21.60
CA ASP A 430 29.37 7.60 -21.72
C ASP A 430 28.99 6.56 -20.65
N ILE A 431 28.60 7.03 -19.46
CA ILE A 431 28.11 6.17 -18.37
C ILE A 431 26.63 5.83 -18.59
N TRP A 432 25.81 6.80 -19.03
CA TRP A 432 24.40 6.60 -19.36
C TRP A 432 24.21 5.71 -20.60
N GLY A 433 25.13 5.77 -21.57
CA GLY A 433 25.08 5.03 -22.83
C GLY A 433 24.26 5.69 -23.94
N HIS A 434 23.95 6.99 -23.83
CA HIS A 434 23.21 7.75 -24.83
C HIS A 434 23.51 9.26 -24.68
N GLU A 435 23.85 9.95 -25.77
CA GLU A 435 23.92 11.41 -25.81
C GLU A 435 22.51 11.98 -25.98
N PHE A 436 22.07 12.86 -25.08
CA PHE A 436 20.79 13.54 -25.24
C PHE A 436 20.90 14.60 -26.33
N ASP A 437 20.49 14.25 -27.55
CA ASP A 437 20.33 15.18 -28.66
C ASP A 437 19.49 16.41 -28.25
N ALA A 438 19.81 17.57 -28.82
CA ALA A 438 19.05 18.79 -28.62
C ALA A 438 17.56 18.54 -28.88
N ALA A 439 16.72 18.81 -27.86
CA ALA A 439 15.38 18.25 -27.72
C ALA A 439 14.59 18.20 -29.04
N ALA A 440 14.36 16.97 -29.53
CA ALA A 440 13.34 16.74 -30.54
C ALA A 440 12.01 17.35 -30.04
N PRO A 441 11.25 18.07 -30.89
CA PRO A 441 10.01 18.71 -30.46
C PRO A 441 9.09 17.68 -29.85
N ALA A 442 8.54 18.00 -28.66
CA ALA A 442 7.62 17.11 -27.96
C ALA A 442 6.51 16.67 -28.91
N ALA A 443 6.32 15.36 -29.04
CA ALA A 443 5.33 14.82 -29.97
C ALA A 443 3.93 15.35 -29.59
N PRO A 444 3.08 15.75 -30.55
CA PRO A 444 1.81 16.43 -30.29
C PRO A 444 0.70 15.52 -29.70
N GLN A 445 1.08 14.36 -29.16
CA GLN A 445 0.19 13.30 -28.68
C GLN A 445 0.58 12.94 -27.23
N GLY A 446 -0.25 13.35 -26.28
CA GLY A 446 -0.09 13.04 -24.85
C GLY A 446 -0.42 11.58 -24.52
N PHE A 447 -0.16 11.17 -23.28
CA PHE A 447 -0.41 9.81 -22.81
C PHE A 447 -1.90 9.43 -22.89
N VAL A 448 -2.82 10.40 -22.83
CA VAL A 448 -4.27 10.18 -23.08
C VAL A 448 -4.53 9.54 -24.44
N SER A 449 -3.78 9.92 -25.50
CA SER A 449 -3.97 9.33 -26.83
C SER A 449 -3.62 7.84 -26.89
N HIS A 450 -2.70 7.38 -26.04
CA HIS A 450 -2.38 5.96 -25.89
C HIS A 450 -3.52 5.22 -25.16
N ILE A 451 -4.14 5.84 -24.16
CA ILE A 451 -5.32 5.28 -23.47
C ILE A 451 -6.54 5.26 -24.40
N GLU A 452 -6.75 6.30 -25.22
CA GLU A 452 -7.79 6.32 -26.26
C GLU A 452 -7.56 5.19 -27.28
N LEU A 453 -6.34 5.00 -27.78
CA LEU A 453 -6.00 3.88 -28.67
C LEU A 453 -6.24 2.52 -28.01
N MET A 454 -5.86 2.33 -26.74
CA MET A 454 -6.15 1.11 -25.98
C MET A 454 -7.65 0.91 -25.79
N ALA A 455 -8.40 1.96 -25.46
CA ALA A 455 -9.84 1.93 -25.23
C ALA A 455 -10.64 1.69 -26.51
N ASP A 456 -10.21 2.21 -27.66
CA ASP A 456 -10.83 1.95 -28.96
C ASP A 456 -10.57 0.52 -29.44
N LEU A 457 -9.38 -0.03 -29.16
CA LEU A 457 -9.09 -1.46 -29.34
C LEU A 457 -9.96 -2.34 -28.41
N MET A 458 -10.25 -1.86 -27.19
CA MET A 458 -11.20 -2.51 -26.25
C MET A 458 -12.68 -2.27 -26.60
N GLY A 459 -12.98 -1.27 -27.45
CA GLY A 459 -14.35 -0.90 -27.85
C GLY A 459 -14.98 -1.90 -28.83
N GLN A 460 -14.20 -2.85 -29.36
CA GLN A 460 -14.68 -3.94 -30.20
C GLN A 460 -15.09 -5.15 -29.33
N ALA A 461 -16.40 -5.22 -29.02
CA ALA A 461 -17.13 -6.29 -28.32
C ALA A 461 -16.96 -6.40 -26.77
N PRO A 462 -17.97 -5.95 -25.99
CA PRO A 462 -17.99 -6.09 -24.52
C PRO A 462 -18.07 -7.54 -24.00
N GLU A 463 -18.54 -8.50 -24.81
CA GLU A 463 -18.88 -9.86 -24.34
C GLU A 463 -17.66 -10.74 -24.03
N GLN A 464 -16.48 -10.42 -24.57
CA GLN A 464 -15.24 -11.18 -24.28
C GLN A 464 -14.54 -10.73 -22.97
N LEU A 465 -15.00 -9.66 -22.33
CA LEU A 465 -14.36 -9.11 -21.12
C LEU A 465 -14.57 -10.00 -19.89
N ALA A 466 -15.59 -10.88 -19.89
CA ALA A 466 -15.78 -11.92 -18.89
C ALA A 466 -14.74 -13.04 -18.99
N SER A 467 -14.34 -13.45 -20.21
CA SER A 467 -13.36 -14.53 -20.43
C SER A 467 -11.91 -14.05 -20.43
N ALA A 468 -11.65 -12.78 -20.75
CA ALA A 468 -10.31 -12.20 -20.75
C ALA A 468 -9.74 -11.90 -19.34
N PHE A 469 -10.58 -11.85 -18.30
CA PHE A 469 -10.17 -11.45 -16.95
C PHE A 469 -10.50 -12.45 -15.83
N ASN A 470 -11.09 -13.62 -16.13
CA ASN A 470 -11.31 -14.67 -15.12
C ASN A 470 -11.35 -16.09 -15.72
N PRO A 471 -10.26 -16.89 -15.64
CA PRO A 471 -10.24 -18.27 -16.13
C PRO A 471 -10.57 -19.26 -15.01
N ILE A 472 -11.82 -19.26 -14.55
CA ILE A 472 -12.39 -20.41 -13.82
C ILE A 472 -13.19 -21.19 -14.86
N GLY A 473 -12.72 -22.39 -15.21
CA GLY A 473 -13.34 -23.20 -16.26
C GLY A 473 -14.79 -23.56 -15.93
N ASP A 474 -15.65 -23.54 -16.95
CA ASP A 474 -17.05 -23.96 -16.82
C ASP A 474 -17.15 -25.39 -16.27
N PRO A 475 -18.16 -25.68 -15.43
CA PRO A 475 -18.42 -27.05 -14.99
C PRO A 475 -18.81 -27.92 -16.19
N PRO A 476 -18.44 -29.23 -16.20
CA PRO A 476 -18.74 -30.11 -17.31
C PRO A 476 -20.26 -30.24 -17.53
N PRO A 477 -20.72 -30.37 -18.79
CA PRO A 477 -22.14 -30.44 -19.10
C PRO A 477 -22.79 -31.69 -18.48
N PRO A 478 -24.09 -31.62 -18.12
CA PRO A 478 -24.78 -32.76 -17.54
C PRO A 478 -24.86 -33.91 -18.55
N LEU A 479 -24.57 -35.12 -18.07
CA LEU A 479 -24.72 -36.36 -18.83
C LEU A 479 -26.18 -36.51 -19.29
N THR A 480 -26.42 -36.31 -20.59
CA THR A 480 -27.69 -36.64 -21.22
C THR A 480 -27.88 -38.15 -21.19
N ALA A 481 -28.90 -38.61 -20.47
CA ALA A 481 -29.25 -40.02 -20.42
C ALA A 481 -29.72 -40.50 -21.79
N GLU A 482 -29.01 -41.48 -22.37
CA GLU A 482 -29.50 -42.25 -23.50
C GLU A 482 -30.60 -43.22 -23.04
N SER A 483 -31.77 -43.17 -23.69
CA SER A 483 -32.64 -44.31 -24.04
C SER A 483 -34.05 -43.82 -24.41
N PRO A 484 -34.84 -44.61 -25.17
CA PRO A 484 -34.47 -45.66 -26.13
C PRO A 484 -35.08 -45.42 -27.53
N ASP A 485 -34.53 -46.10 -28.54
CA ASP A 485 -35.27 -46.82 -29.61
C ASP A 485 -34.29 -47.73 -30.40
#